data_AF-A0A067PCH5-F1
#
_entry.id   AF-A0A067PCH5-F1
#
_cell.length_a   1.000
_cell.length_b   1.000
_cell.length_c   1.000
_cell.angle_alpha   90.00
_cell.angle_beta   90.00
_cell.angle_gamma   90.00
#
_symmetry.space_group_name_H-M   'P 1'
#
loop_
_entity.id
_entity.type
_entity.pdbx_description
1 polymer ?
#
loop_
_entity_poly.entity_id
_entity_poly.type
_entity_poly.pdbx_seq_one_letter_code
_entity_poly.pdbx_strand_id
1 'polypeptide(L)'
;MPPSPPSPSPSDPPSQGSPEPPSHGKKRKQSDIDSELAASSRQPTDPLVRIGKHLTRAVDMFHHPIDIIRYGLAFDEDAEGVYESDDIHKYEAFKALLDMDPDIEDTLYNQGTKSSTIVAMGKKLHDGQKAAYSEDAHKIKGTIVDWLSPLPSLSHVTRRTVADSITKPLRSCSGPLNYPSMTSAYPYLPLPFLF
;
A
#
# COMPACT_ATOMS: atom_id res chain seq x y z
N MET A 1 28.61 -28.84 39.47
CA MET A 1 27.16 -29.04 39.31
C MET A 1 26.53 -27.66 39.27
N PRO A 2 25.87 -27.25 38.17
CA PRO A 2 25.23 -25.94 38.08
C PRO A 2 24.01 -25.86 39.01
N PRO A 3 23.72 -24.70 39.61
CA PRO A 3 22.56 -24.51 40.49
C PRO A 3 21.25 -24.57 39.71
N SER A 4 20.25 -25.23 40.30
CA SER A 4 18.92 -25.39 39.74
C SER A 4 18.20 -24.04 39.57
N PRO A 5 17.46 -23.82 38.47
CA PRO A 5 16.65 -22.61 38.29
C PRO A 5 15.49 -22.54 39.29
N PRO A 6 15.11 -21.33 39.75
CA PRO A 6 13.99 -21.14 40.67
C PRO A 6 12.65 -21.46 40.00
N SER A 7 11.79 -22.17 40.73
CA SER A 7 10.44 -22.54 40.29
C SER A 7 9.56 -21.30 40.05
N PRO A 8 8.71 -21.28 39.00
CA PRO A 8 7.78 -20.20 38.74
C PRO A 8 6.71 -20.12 39.82
N SER A 9 6.51 -18.91 40.34
CA SER A 9 5.47 -18.58 41.33
C SER A 9 4.07 -18.68 40.70
N PRO A 10 3.06 -19.23 41.41
CA PRO A 10 1.69 -19.32 40.93
C PRO A 10 1.10 -17.92 40.71
N SER A 11 0.68 -17.64 39.48
CA SER A 11 0.07 -16.38 39.09
C SER A 11 -1.38 -16.31 39.57
N ASP A 12 -1.74 -15.18 40.18
CA ASP A 12 -3.11 -14.90 40.63
C ASP A 12 -4.13 -14.98 39.48
N PRO A 13 -5.36 -15.45 39.74
CA PRO A 13 -6.40 -15.48 38.73
C PRO A 13 -6.83 -14.06 38.33
N PRO A 14 -7.11 -13.82 37.03
CA PRO A 14 -7.57 -12.53 36.56
C PRO A 14 -8.93 -12.19 37.19
N SER A 15 -8.97 -11.05 37.88
CA SER A 15 -10.18 -10.47 38.45
C SER A 15 -11.23 -10.25 37.35
N GLN A 16 -12.34 -10.98 37.43
CA GLN A 16 -13.48 -10.83 36.53
C GLN A 16 -14.13 -9.47 36.76
N GLY A 17 -13.78 -8.50 35.91
CA GLY A 17 -14.45 -7.20 35.85
C GLY A 17 -15.92 -7.37 35.51
N SER A 18 -16.77 -6.70 36.29
CA SER A 18 -18.22 -6.67 36.13
C SER A 18 -18.65 -6.33 34.70
N PRO A 19 -19.71 -6.97 34.17
CA PRO A 19 -20.27 -6.64 32.86
C PRO A 19 -20.86 -5.23 32.88
N GLU A 20 -20.20 -4.30 32.20
CA GLU A 20 -20.70 -2.96 31.95
C GLU A 20 -21.93 -3.04 31.04
N PRO A 21 -23.05 -2.38 31.37
CA PRO A 21 -24.28 -2.47 30.59
C PRO A 21 -24.08 -1.90 29.17
N PRO A 22 -24.68 -2.51 28.14
CA PRO A 22 -24.56 -2.05 26.77
C PRO A 22 -25.16 -0.64 26.64
N SER A 23 -24.29 0.35 26.49
CA SER A 23 -24.67 1.72 26.16
C SER A 23 -25.39 1.71 24.81
N HIS A 24 -26.72 1.86 24.86
CA HIS A 24 -27.56 1.99 23.67
C HIS A 24 -27.16 3.23 22.89
N GLY A 25 -26.33 3.02 21.86
CA GLY A 25 -25.89 4.03 20.93
C GLY A 25 -27.09 4.73 20.30
N LYS A 26 -27.18 6.04 20.50
CA LYS A 26 -28.16 6.92 19.85
C LYS A 26 -28.08 6.70 18.35
N LYS A 27 -29.19 6.22 17.76
CA LYS A 27 -29.38 6.08 16.31
C LYS A 27 -29.09 7.43 15.65
N ARG A 28 -27.94 7.53 14.99
CA ARG A 28 -27.54 8.69 14.20
C ARG A 28 -28.56 8.82 13.06
N LYS A 29 -29.34 9.90 13.07
CA LYS A 29 -30.31 10.19 12.00
C LYS A 29 -29.56 10.31 10.68
N GLN A 30 -29.93 9.43 9.75
CA GLN A 30 -29.46 9.35 8.38
C GLN A 30 -30.28 10.34 7.53
N SER A 31 -30.05 11.64 7.69
CA SER A 31 -30.65 12.66 6.83
C SER A 31 -29.55 13.64 6.44
N ASP A 32 -29.45 13.93 5.13
CA ASP A 32 -28.51 14.85 4.46
C ASP A 32 -27.20 14.23 3.93
N ILE A 33 -27.28 13.12 3.18
CA ILE A 33 -26.13 12.53 2.45
C ILE A 33 -26.07 13.02 0.99
N ASP A 34 -27.12 13.67 0.48
CA ASP A 34 -27.22 13.97 -0.96
C ASP A 34 -26.62 15.33 -1.38
N SER A 35 -26.15 16.17 -0.44
CA SER A 35 -25.68 17.54 -0.76
C SER A 35 -24.16 17.78 -0.67
N GLU A 36 -23.34 16.82 -0.25
CA GLU A 36 -21.89 17.02 -0.01
C GLU A 36 -20.98 16.13 -0.88
N LEU A 37 -21.49 15.66 -2.03
CA LEU A 37 -20.69 14.97 -3.06
C LEU A 37 -20.03 15.94 -4.06
N ALA A 38 -20.34 17.23 -3.99
CA ALA A 38 -19.69 18.27 -4.79
C ALA A 38 -18.47 18.82 -4.03
N ALA A 39 -17.29 18.38 -4.46
CA ALA A 39 -15.99 18.90 -4.00
C ALA A 39 -15.70 18.70 -2.50
N SER A 40 -15.66 17.44 -2.04
CA SER A 40 -14.79 17.10 -0.92
C SER A 40 -13.38 17.56 -1.29
N SER A 41 -13.01 18.73 -0.77
CA SER A 41 -11.65 19.26 -0.78
C SER A 41 -10.79 18.24 -0.06
N ARG A 42 -10.29 17.26 -0.81
CA ARG A 42 -9.30 16.31 -0.32
C ARG A 42 -8.11 17.17 0.01
N GLN A 43 -7.95 17.44 1.30
CA GLN A 43 -6.77 18.12 1.81
C GLN A 43 -5.55 17.50 1.14
N PRO A 44 -4.61 18.32 0.65
CA PRO A 44 -3.43 17.82 -0.05
C PRO A 44 -2.79 16.77 0.86
N THR A 45 -2.86 15.52 0.41
CA THR A 45 -2.31 14.41 1.17
C THR A 45 -0.80 14.47 1.00
N ASP A 46 -0.08 14.27 2.09
CA ASP A 46 1.37 14.19 2.10
C ASP A 46 1.86 13.23 0.99
N PRO A 47 2.80 13.64 0.13
CA PRO A 47 3.27 12.82 -0.99
C PRO A 47 3.78 11.46 -0.53
N LEU A 48 4.45 11.38 0.63
CA LEU A 48 4.94 10.11 1.18
C LEU A 48 3.80 9.16 1.56
N VAL A 49 2.66 9.67 2.02
CA VAL A 49 1.48 8.85 2.30
C VAL A 49 0.92 8.27 0.99
N ARG A 50 0.92 9.07 -0.09
CA ARG A 50 0.48 8.60 -1.42
C ARG A 50 1.42 7.51 -1.96
N ILE A 51 2.72 7.67 -1.80
CA ILE A 51 3.74 6.67 -2.20
C ILE A 51 3.55 5.39 -1.37
N GLY A 52 3.39 5.50 -0.05
CA GLY A 52 3.14 4.34 0.81
C GLY A 52 1.91 3.52 0.39
N LYS A 53 0.83 4.19 -0.07
CA LYS A 53 -0.33 3.51 -0.65
C LYS A 53 0.02 2.75 -1.94
N HIS A 54 0.86 3.35 -2.79
CA HIS A 54 1.26 2.74 -4.05
C HIS A 54 2.18 1.54 -3.81
N LEU A 55 3.20 1.71 -2.96
CA LEU A 55 4.10 0.66 -2.50
C LEU A 55 3.33 -0.57 -2.04
N THR A 56 2.33 -0.38 -1.19
CA THR A 56 1.50 -1.47 -0.64
C THR A 56 0.71 -2.23 -1.69
N ARG A 57 0.19 -1.54 -2.71
CA ARG A 57 -0.69 -2.14 -3.72
C ARG A 57 0.07 -2.75 -4.89
N ALA A 58 1.27 -2.24 -5.18
CA ALA A 58 2.00 -2.56 -6.40
C ALA A 58 3.29 -3.35 -6.16
N VAL A 59 3.94 -3.18 -5.00
CA VAL A 59 5.30 -3.69 -4.76
C VAL A 59 5.28 -4.69 -3.62
N ASP A 60 5.01 -4.22 -2.41
CA ASP A 60 5.13 -5.04 -1.21
C ASP A 60 4.11 -4.60 -0.16
N MET A 61 3.26 -5.55 0.24
CA MET A 61 2.23 -5.34 1.25
C MET A 61 2.64 -5.84 2.64
N PHE A 62 3.60 -6.77 2.72
CA PHE A 62 3.87 -7.56 3.91
C PHE A 62 4.90 -6.90 4.82
N HIS A 63 5.90 -6.24 4.23
CA HIS A 63 6.96 -5.62 5.01
C HIS A 63 6.57 -4.24 5.54
N HIS A 64 7.14 -3.89 6.69
CA HIS A 64 7.01 -2.56 7.24
C HIS A 64 7.97 -1.60 6.50
N PRO A 65 7.52 -0.42 6.04
CA PRO A 65 8.34 0.47 5.22
C PRO A 65 9.66 0.90 5.88
N ILE A 66 9.68 1.01 7.21
CA ILE A 66 10.92 1.31 7.93
C ILE A 66 11.97 0.20 7.81
N ASP A 67 11.53 -1.06 7.72
CA ASP A 67 12.42 -2.21 7.62
C ASP A 67 12.95 -2.32 6.19
N ILE A 68 12.10 -2.05 5.19
CA ILE A 68 12.50 -1.89 3.78
C ILE A 68 13.62 -0.84 3.66
N ILE A 69 13.43 0.36 4.22
CA ILE A 69 14.43 1.44 4.14
C ILE A 69 15.73 1.06 4.87
N ARG A 70 15.63 0.53 6.09
CA ARG A 70 16.81 0.15 6.88
C ARG A 70 17.60 -0.96 6.21
N TYR A 71 16.90 -1.95 5.69
CA TYR A 71 17.51 -3.07 4.98
C TYR A 71 18.20 -2.58 3.72
N GLY A 72 17.51 -1.79 2.89
CA GLY A 72 18.06 -1.24 1.67
C GLY A 72 19.31 -0.37 1.86
N LEU A 73 19.35 0.44 2.93
CA LEU A 73 20.53 1.23 3.27
C LEU A 73 21.70 0.41 3.81
N ALA A 74 21.42 -0.77 4.38
CA ALA A 74 22.45 -1.68 4.90
C ALA A 74 22.87 -2.75 3.89
N PHE A 75 22.15 -2.85 2.76
CA PHE A 75 22.41 -3.84 1.73
C PHE A 75 23.70 -3.48 0.97
N ASP A 76 24.59 -4.45 0.86
CA ASP A 76 25.85 -4.34 0.13
C ASP A 76 25.76 -5.26 -1.09
N GLU A 77 25.76 -4.68 -2.29
CA GLU A 77 25.65 -5.42 -3.56
C GLU A 77 26.92 -6.24 -3.88
N ASP A 78 28.07 -5.82 -3.34
CA ASP A 78 29.37 -6.44 -3.61
C ASP A 78 29.71 -7.58 -2.65
N ALA A 79 28.92 -7.76 -1.59
CA ALA A 79 29.13 -8.83 -0.63
C ALA A 79 28.70 -10.18 -1.23
N GLU A 80 29.62 -11.15 -1.27
CA GLU A 80 29.40 -12.52 -1.78
C GLU A 80 28.52 -13.40 -0.85
N GLY A 81 27.58 -12.79 -0.13
CA GLY A 81 26.71 -13.46 0.83
C GLY A 81 25.55 -14.22 0.17
N VAL A 82 25.16 -15.34 0.78
CA VAL A 82 23.86 -15.97 0.48
C VAL A 82 22.79 -15.21 1.26
N TYR A 83 22.00 -14.41 0.56
CA TYR A 83 20.86 -13.69 1.14
C TYR A 83 19.63 -14.59 1.21
N GLU A 84 18.82 -14.39 2.25
CA GLU A 84 17.51 -15.04 2.35
C GLU A 84 16.54 -14.46 1.29
N SER A 85 15.58 -15.27 0.83
CA SER A 85 14.59 -14.79 -0.16
C SER A 85 13.78 -13.59 0.34
N ASP A 86 13.49 -13.53 1.64
CA ASP A 86 12.78 -12.43 2.29
C ASP A 86 13.56 -11.11 2.22
N ASP A 87 14.86 -11.24 2.39
CA ASP A 87 15.85 -10.17 2.38
C ASP A 87 16.05 -9.58 0.98
N ILE A 88 16.15 -10.44 -0.04
CA ILE A 88 16.14 -10.03 -1.45
C ILE A 88 14.87 -9.23 -1.76
N HIS A 89 13.71 -9.69 -1.28
CA HIS A 89 12.44 -9.01 -1.53
C HIS A 89 12.38 -7.61 -0.89
N LYS A 90 12.88 -7.44 0.34
CA LYS A 90 12.99 -6.12 0.98
C LYS A 90 13.86 -5.17 0.17
N TYR A 91 14.98 -5.65 -0.35
CA TYR A 91 15.88 -4.83 -1.16
C TYR A 91 15.28 -4.48 -2.54
N GLU A 92 14.55 -5.40 -3.18
CA GLU A 92 13.78 -5.09 -4.39
C GLU A 92 12.70 -4.04 -4.11
N ALA A 93 11.98 -4.16 -2.99
CA ALA A 93 10.99 -3.18 -2.57
C ALA A 93 11.62 -1.81 -2.26
N PHE A 94 12.84 -1.80 -1.73
CA PHE A 94 13.62 -0.58 -1.52
C PHE A 94 13.99 0.10 -2.84
N LYS A 95 14.51 -0.64 -3.82
CA LYS A 95 14.80 -0.10 -5.16
C LYS A 95 13.54 0.49 -5.82
N ALA A 96 12.44 -0.25 -5.78
CA ALA A 96 11.17 0.24 -6.31
C ALA A 96 10.67 1.49 -5.57
N LEU A 97 10.96 1.65 -4.28
CA LEU A 97 10.66 2.86 -3.52
C LEU A 97 11.47 4.07 -4.01
N LEU A 98 12.75 3.88 -4.32
CA LEU A 98 13.61 4.94 -4.88
C LEU A 98 13.14 5.34 -6.29
N ASP A 99 12.78 4.35 -7.13
CA ASP A 99 12.26 4.60 -8.49
C ASP A 99 10.94 5.38 -8.51
N MET A 100 10.13 5.29 -7.43
CA MET A 100 8.85 6.01 -7.34
C MET A 100 9.01 7.50 -7.08
N ASP A 101 10.05 7.91 -6.36
CA ASP A 101 10.27 9.30 -5.99
C ASP A 101 11.77 9.59 -5.75
N PRO A 102 12.45 10.30 -6.67
CA PRO A 102 13.87 10.60 -6.53
C PRO A 102 14.18 11.49 -5.31
N ASP A 103 13.21 12.26 -4.81
CA ASP A 103 13.41 13.08 -3.61
C ASP A 103 13.66 12.22 -2.37
N ILE A 104 13.15 10.98 -2.35
CA ILE A 104 13.42 10.00 -1.28
C ILE A 104 14.88 9.58 -1.32
N GLU A 105 15.41 9.27 -2.51
CA GLU A 105 16.82 8.90 -2.70
C GLU A 105 17.73 10.03 -2.22
N ASP A 106 17.49 11.25 -2.69
CA ASP A 106 18.25 12.44 -2.30
C ASP A 106 18.24 12.66 -0.79
N THR A 107 17.10 12.47 -0.13
CA THR A 107 17.00 12.65 1.32
C THR A 107 17.57 11.47 2.10
N LEU A 108 17.59 10.24 1.59
CA LEU A 108 18.21 9.10 2.26
C LEU A 108 19.74 9.10 2.16
N TYR A 109 20.31 9.44 1.00
CA TYR A 109 21.76 9.41 0.75
C TYR A 109 22.50 10.70 1.13
N ASN A 110 21.79 11.73 1.60
CA ASN A 110 22.43 12.95 2.07
C ASN A 110 23.26 12.71 3.34
N GLN A 111 24.53 13.14 3.34
CA GLN A 111 25.50 12.96 4.44
C GLN A 111 25.06 13.60 5.78
N GLY A 112 23.98 14.39 5.80
CA GLY A 112 23.39 14.96 7.02
C GLY A 112 22.15 14.26 7.56
N THR A 113 21.68 13.18 6.92
CA THR A 113 20.39 12.57 7.26
C THR A 113 20.43 11.88 8.60
N LYS A 114 19.60 12.39 9.52
CA LYS A 114 19.47 11.84 10.88
C LYS A 114 18.55 10.63 10.87
N SER A 115 18.81 9.68 11.77
CA SER A 115 17.92 8.53 12.01
C SER A 115 16.47 8.94 12.29
N SER A 116 16.25 10.11 12.93
CA SER A 116 14.90 10.66 13.14
C SER A 116 14.15 10.97 11.84
N THR A 117 14.86 11.39 10.78
CA THR A 117 14.28 11.68 9.47
C THR A 117 13.82 10.38 8.80
N ILE A 118 14.63 9.33 8.86
CA ILE A 118 14.29 7.99 8.35
C ILE A 118 13.05 7.45 9.07
N VAL A 119 13.00 7.57 10.40
CA VAL A 119 11.83 7.16 11.20
C VAL A 119 10.58 7.97 10.83
N ALA A 120 10.71 9.28 10.64
CA ALA A 120 9.60 10.14 10.25
C ALA A 120 9.06 9.77 8.86
N MET A 121 9.95 9.54 7.88
CA MET A 121 9.60 9.11 6.53
C MET A 121 8.93 7.73 6.55
N GLY A 122 9.53 6.76 7.24
CA GLY A 122 8.96 5.41 7.40
C GLY A 122 7.58 5.44 8.05
N LYS A 123 7.34 6.34 9.00
CA LYS A 123 6.01 6.54 9.60
C LYS A 123 4.98 7.02 8.56
N LYS A 124 5.34 8.00 7.72
CA LYS A 124 4.44 8.52 6.67
C LYS A 124 4.11 7.46 5.61
N LEU A 125 5.10 6.68 5.18
CA LEU A 125 4.89 5.56 4.27
C LEU A 125 3.96 4.51 4.88
N HIS A 126 4.17 4.18 6.16
CA HIS A 126 3.33 3.23 6.88
C HIS A 126 1.90 3.75 7.10
N ASP A 127 1.71 5.05 7.34
CA ASP A 127 0.38 5.67 7.35
C ASP A 127 -0.32 5.50 5.99
N GLY A 128 0.43 5.63 4.89
CA GLY A 128 -0.02 5.30 3.54
C GLY A 128 -0.44 3.84 3.37
N GLN A 129 0.39 2.90 3.84
CA GLN A 129 0.08 1.47 3.80
C GLN A 129 -1.21 1.14 4.54
N LYS A 130 -1.38 1.64 5.77
CA LYS A 130 -2.63 1.50 6.53
C LYS A 130 -3.83 2.10 5.80
N ALA A 131 -3.65 3.24 5.15
CA ALA A 131 -4.70 3.87 4.36
C ALA A 131 -5.09 3.02 3.14
N ALA A 132 -4.13 2.38 2.46
CA ALA A 132 -4.43 1.45 1.36
C ALA A 132 -5.25 0.24 1.86
N TYR A 133 -4.81 -0.39 2.95
CA TYR A 133 -5.53 -1.53 3.54
C TYR A 133 -6.96 -1.19 3.96
N SER A 134 -7.15 -0.06 4.64
CA SER A 134 -8.49 0.35 5.07
C SER A 134 -9.42 0.68 3.90
N GLU A 135 -8.89 1.30 2.83
CA GLU A 135 -9.66 1.59 1.61
C GLU A 135 -10.06 0.29 0.90
N ASP A 136 -9.15 -0.67 0.78
CA ASP A 136 -9.43 -1.94 0.10
C ASP A 136 -10.40 -2.81 0.91
N ALA A 137 -10.23 -2.86 2.24
CA ALA A 137 -11.19 -3.52 3.13
C ALA A 137 -12.58 -2.85 3.07
N HIS A 138 -12.64 -1.52 2.98
CA HIS A 138 -13.91 -0.80 2.86
C HIS A 138 -14.61 -1.10 1.53
N LYS A 139 -13.87 -1.12 0.42
CA LYS A 139 -14.41 -1.49 -0.90
C LYS A 139 -14.96 -2.91 -0.90
N ILE A 140 -14.21 -3.88 -0.37
CA ILE A 140 -14.65 -5.28 -0.30
C ILE A 140 -15.93 -5.40 0.54
N LYS A 141 -15.99 -4.72 1.70
CA LYS A 141 -17.19 -4.69 2.54
C LYS A 141 -18.39 -4.09 1.81
N GLY A 142 -18.19 -2.99 1.08
CA GLY A 142 -19.23 -2.37 0.25
C GLY A 142 -19.80 -3.34 -0.78
N THR A 143 -18.91 -3.98 -1.55
CA THR A 143 -19.31 -4.98 -2.55
C THR A 143 -20.08 -6.15 -1.95
N ILE A 144 -19.66 -6.65 -0.78
CA ILE A 144 -20.37 -7.74 -0.08
C ILE A 144 -21.77 -7.29 0.35
N VAL A 145 -21.90 -6.08 0.91
CA VAL A 145 -23.19 -5.52 1.29
C VAL A 145 -24.10 -5.36 0.07
N ASP A 146 -23.56 -4.88 -1.05
CA ASP A 146 -24.31 -4.73 -2.30
C ASP A 146 -24.79 -6.09 -2.85
N TRP A 147 -24.00 -7.15 -2.70
CA TRP A 147 -24.38 -8.51 -3.11
C TRP A 147 -25.42 -9.16 -2.19
N LEU A 148 -25.35 -8.90 -0.88
CA LEU A 148 -26.27 -9.46 0.11
C LEU A 148 -27.57 -8.64 0.24
N SER A 149 -27.55 -7.38 -0.18
CA SER A 149 -28.75 -6.54 -0.18
C SER A 149 -29.80 -7.19 -1.08
N PRO A 150 -31.03 -7.43 -0.57
CA PRO A 150 -32.09 -7.98 -1.40
C PRO A 150 -32.21 -7.14 -2.66
N LEU A 151 -32.15 -7.79 -3.83
CA LEU A 151 -32.39 -7.13 -5.10
C LEU A 151 -33.65 -6.28 -4.92
N PRO A 152 -33.58 -4.95 -5.12
CA PRO A 152 -34.76 -4.11 -5.00
C PRO A 152 -35.81 -4.77 -5.89
N SER A 153 -36.95 -5.12 -5.29
CA SER A 153 -38.04 -5.80 -5.99
C SER A 153 -38.21 -5.12 -7.35
N LEU A 154 -38.19 -5.91 -8.43
CA LEU A 154 -38.19 -5.47 -9.83
C LEU A 154 -39.29 -4.45 -10.22
N SER A 155 -40.17 -4.07 -9.30
CA SER A 155 -41.20 -3.03 -9.43
C SER A 155 -40.65 -1.59 -9.52
N HIS A 156 -39.40 -1.32 -9.14
CA HIS A 156 -38.78 0.02 -9.27
C HIS A 156 -37.50 0.03 -10.11
N VAL A 157 -37.48 -0.72 -11.21
CA VAL A 157 -36.55 -0.45 -12.32
C VAL A 157 -37.04 0.80 -13.07
N THR A 158 -36.98 1.95 -12.41
CA THR A 158 -36.87 3.21 -13.15
C THR A 158 -35.45 3.20 -13.68
N ARG A 159 -35.32 2.89 -14.99
CA ARG A 159 -34.10 3.03 -15.80
C ARG A 159 -33.18 4.10 -15.19
N ARG A 160 -32.10 3.69 -14.51
CA ARG A 160 -30.88 4.50 -14.54
C ARG A 160 -30.42 4.44 -15.99
N THR A 161 -30.94 5.36 -16.78
CA THR A 161 -30.54 5.57 -18.15
C THR A 161 -29.03 5.76 -18.16
N VAL A 162 -28.34 4.80 -18.74
CA VAL A 162 -26.94 4.86 -19.18
C VAL A 162 -26.81 5.85 -20.37
N ALA A 163 -27.60 6.93 -20.37
CA ALA A 163 -27.81 7.79 -21.53
C ALA A 163 -26.80 8.94 -21.65
N ASP A 164 -25.98 9.23 -20.63
CA ASP A 164 -25.08 10.40 -20.69
C ASP A 164 -23.59 10.09 -20.89
N SER A 165 -23.21 8.86 -21.26
CA SER A 165 -21.81 8.54 -21.61
C SER A 165 -21.55 8.25 -23.09
N ILE A 166 -22.56 8.31 -23.98
CA ILE A 166 -22.40 8.08 -25.43
C ILE A 166 -22.58 9.37 -26.24
N THR A 167 -22.01 10.49 -25.80
CA THR A 167 -21.78 11.62 -26.72
C THR A 167 -20.54 12.43 -26.34
N LYS A 168 -19.41 11.75 -26.10
CA LYS A 168 -18.12 12.39 -26.34
C LYS A 168 -17.69 11.93 -27.73
N PRO A 169 -17.52 12.85 -28.71
CA PRO A 169 -17.00 12.46 -30.01
C PRO A 169 -15.67 11.76 -29.77
N LEU A 170 -15.55 10.53 -30.29
CA LEU A 170 -14.28 9.86 -30.46
C LEU A 170 -13.37 10.86 -31.17
N ARG A 171 -12.49 11.53 -30.43
CA ARG A 171 -11.36 12.20 -31.05
C ARG A 171 -10.60 11.08 -31.72
N SER A 172 -10.76 11.01 -33.04
CA SER A 172 -9.92 10.25 -33.94
C SER A 172 -8.50 10.73 -33.72
N CYS A 173 -7.78 10.09 -32.80
CA CYS A 173 -6.34 10.17 -32.72
C CYS A 173 -5.79 9.31 -33.87
N SER A 174 -6.07 9.72 -35.11
CA SER A 174 -5.31 9.29 -36.29
C SER A 174 -3.98 10.05 -36.28
N GLY A 175 -3.18 9.81 -35.24
CA GLY A 175 -1.75 10.08 -35.30
C GLY A 175 -1.10 8.89 -36.00
N PRO A 176 -0.20 9.09 -36.97
CA PRO A 176 0.55 7.98 -37.55
C PRO A 176 1.27 7.25 -36.42
N LEU A 177 0.92 5.98 -36.24
CA LEU A 177 1.68 5.04 -35.42
C LEU A 177 3.05 4.87 -36.08
N ASN A 178 3.97 5.75 -35.73
CA ASN A 178 5.38 5.60 -36.04
C ASN A 178 5.91 4.52 -35.09
N TYR A 179 5.69 3.26 -35.43
CA TYR A 179 6.38 2.15 -34.78
C TYR A 179 7.86 2.28 -35.16
N PRO A 180 8.77 2.57 -34.22
CA PRO A 180 10.18 2.41 -34.51
C PRO A 180 10.40 0.94 -34.88
N SER A 181 10.84 0.72 -36.11
CA SER A 181 11.30 -0.58 -36.59
C SER A 181 12.37 -1.08 -35.64
N MET A 182 12.01 -1.97 -34.73
CA MET A 182 12.96 -2.74 -33.94
C MET A 182 13.61 -3.78 -34.84
N THR A 183 14.55 -3.33 -35.67
CA THR A 183 15.62 -4.19 -36.18
C THR A 183 16.52 -4.52 -35.00
N SER A 184 16.05 -5.50 -34.23
CA SER A 184 16.81 -6.22 -33.22
C SER A 184 17.91 -7.01 -33.94
N ALA A 185 19.06 -6.37 -34.12
CA ALA A 185 20.32 -7.05 -34.32
C ALA A 185 20.92 -7.26 -32.93
N TYR A 186 20.60 -8.37 -32.28
CA TYR A 186 21.40 -8.83 -31.15
C TYR A 186 22.68 -9.46 -31.72
N PRO A 187 23.86 -8.84 -31.57
CA PRO A 187 25.10 -9.53 -31.86
C PRO A 187 25.23 -10.69 -30.87
N TYR A 188 25.31 -11.90 -31.43
CA TYR A 188 25.73 -13.10 -30.74
C TYR A 188 27.12 -12.84 -30.13
N LEU A 189 27.19 -12.59 -28.83
CA LEU A 189 28.47 -12.53 -28.14
C LEU A 189 28.94 -13.97 -27.87
N PRO A 190 30.16 -14.35 -28.28
CA PRO A 190 30.71 -15.67 -28.01
C PRO A 190 30.97 -15.82 -26.51
N LEU A 191 30.49 -16.92 -25.94
CA LEU A 191 30.77 -17.36 -24.57
C LEU A 191 32.30 -17.49 -24.36
N PRO A 192 32.89 -16.90 -23.31
CA PRO A 192 34.28 -17.13 -22.99
C PRO A 192 34.48 -18.58 -22.51
N PHE A 193 35.42 -19.27 -23.15
CA PHE A 193 35.94 -20.57 -22.72
C PHE A 193 36.56 -20.42 -21.33
N LEU A 194 36.07 -21.19 -20.37
CA LEU A 194 36.74 -21.47 -19.11
C LEU A 194 37.96 -22.35 -19.39
N PHE A 195 39.15 -21.86 -19.04
CA PHE A 195 40.36 -22.64 -18.77
C PHE A 195 40.71 -22.49 -17.29
#